data_AF-A0A4U5P1D1-F1
#
_entry.id   AF-A0A4U5P1D1-F1
#
_cell.length_a   1.000
_cell.length_b   1.000
_cell.length_c   1.000
_cell.angle_alpha   90.00
_cell.angle_beta   90.00
_cell.angle_gamma   90.00
#
_symmetry.space_group_name_H-M   'P 1'
#
loop_
_entity.id
_entity.type
_entity.pdbx_description
1 polymer ?
#
loop_
_entity_poly.entity_id
_entity_poly.type
_entity_poly.pdbx_seq_one_letter_code
_entity_poly.pdbx_strand_id
1 'polypeptide(L)'
;MVRRFTYDVVFDPNLTGHGGRTKENNGRDPKIAVVTAVTCSALLKQRPRSGTQQTAQDVSYGVKWIKEKLRRARGQKDEDGEGHAEAARNLGASFTEHRMKLTELAKMFSKSRINVSQPEKSAGLGQNDAKERFELDGPNVLTPPKQISSLKLFFKQFANFFFILQIVAGVISLITYLVNTEDQYNLWIAILLIGIVFIMCIVQFIEEKKALAVINAFSNLLPVKCAVIRGGQSVTVEADHIVVGDIVAIKTGSRVPADLRLIHCVDLKLETSSITGESEPIEFISEEVGEGVAVFESCNVAFNGSFCVEGEALGIAIRTADRTIIGQIASLTTDQSNCKSTLDIEVQRFVKIITFTAVVIGLTVFLIGGFLQKWKDVSKIFMNGFVVSMISTVPQGELNVCL
;
A
#
# COMPACT_ATOMS: atom_id res chain seq x y z
N MET A 1 41.39 18.64 -8.94
CA MET A 1 41.17 19.30 -7.63
C MET A 1 39.85 18.80 -7.07
N VAL A 2 39.88 17.64 -6.41
CA VAL A 2 38.70 16.96 -5.84
C VAL A 2 39.04 16.67 -4.38
N ARG A 3 38.28 17.22 -3.43
CA ARG A 3 38.38 16.85 -2.01
C ARG A 3 37.16 16.02 -1.62
N ARG A 4 37.40 14.72 -1.41
CA ARG A 4 36.55 13.81 -0.64
C ARG A 4 36.57 14.26 0.83
N PHE A 5 35.41 14.28 1.48
CA PHE A 5 35.31 14.28 2.93
C PHE A 5 34.89 12.89 3.39
N THR A 6 35.85 12.13 3.90
CA THR A 6 35.67 10.98 4.78
C THR A 6 35.58 11.48 6.22
N TYR A 7 34.65 10.96 7.01
CA TYR A 7 34.62 11.15 8.46
C TYR A 7 35.16 9.89 9.13
N ASP A 8 36.32 10.01 9.79
CA ASP A 8 36.86 9.01 10.70
C ASP A 8 36.18 9.13 12.07
N VAL A 9 35.75 7.99 12.62
CA VAL A 9 35.23 7.87 13.98
C VAL A 9 36.38 7.44 14.89
N VAL A 10 36.81 8.33 15.78
CA VAL A 10 37.79 8.03 16.83
C VAL A 10 37.06 7.48 18.06
N PHE A 11 37.37 6.24 18.43
CA PHE A 11 36.92 5.59 19.67
C PHE A 11 37.84 5.99 20.83
N ASP A 12 37.26 6.48 21.94
CA ASP A 12 37.98 6.70 23.21
C ASP A 12 37.65 5.53 24.19
N PRO A 13 38.62 4.74 24.67
CA PRO A 13 38.38 3.47 25.35
C PRO A 13 38.35 3.53 26.89
N ASN A 14 38.01 4.65 27.54
CA ASN A 14 38.14 4.80 29.00
C ASN A 14 36.84 5.11 29.78
N LEU A 15 35.76 4.37 29.53
CA LEU A 15 34.59 4.36 30.43
C LEU A 15 34.09 2.94 30.70
N THR A 16 34.88 2.18 31.47
CA THR A 16 34.41 1.00 32.22
C THR A 16 34.18 1.39 33.67
N GLY A 17 32.97 1.17 34.19
CA GLY A 17 32.69 1.38 35.62
C GLY A 17 31.21 1.27 36.03
N HIS A 18 30.86 0.08 36.55
CA HIS A 18 29.81 -0.22 37.54
C HIS A 18 28.32 0.10 37.28
N GLY A 19 27.57 -0.98 36.98
CA GLY A 19 26.51 -1.54 37.84
C GLY A 19 25.31 -0.68 38.25
N GLY A 20 24.13 -1.00 37.71
CA GLY A 20 22.84 -0.63 38.31
C GLY A 20 21.64 -0.88 37.40
N ARG A 21 20.78 -1.84 37.77
CA ARG A 21 19.46 -2.08 37.14
C ARG A 21 18.55 -0.86 37.33
N THR A 22 17.99 -0.34 36.24
CA THR A 22 16.64 0.26 36.24
C THR A 22 15.99 0.07 34.86
N LYS A 23 14.79 -0.50 34.87
CA LYS A 23 13.85 -0.50 33.74
C LYS A 23 13.49 0.94 33.39
N GLU A 24 13.69 1.36 32.15
CA GLU A 24 12.81 2.34 31.53
C GLU A 24 12.80 2.20 30.01
N ASN A 25 11.63 1.84 29.52
CA ASN A 25 11.27 1.71 28.12
C ASN A 25 11.08 3.12 27.55
N ASN A 26 11.88 3.53 26.57
CA ASN A 26 11.56 4.72 25.78
C ASN A 26 12.14 4.60 24.37
N GLY A 27 11.37 3.95 23.49
CA GLY A 27 11.57 4.00 22.04
C GLY A 27 11.34 5.42 21.53
N ARG A 28 12.37 6.27 21.65
CA ARG A 28 12.44 7.53 20.92
C ARG A 28 13.01 7.25 19.55
N ASP A 29 12.12 7.25 18.57
CA ASP A 29 12.44 7.17 17.15
C ASP A 29 13.40 8.32 16.76
N PRO A 30 14.62 8.05 16.26
CA PRO A 30 15.63 9.09 16.02
C PRO A 30 15.21 10.13 14.98
N LYS A 31 14.22 9.82 14.13
CA LYS A 31 13.69 10.74 13.11
C LYS A 31 12.82 11.87 13.69
N ILE A 32 12.12 11.64 14.80
CA ILE A 32 11.25 12.65 15.45
C ILE A 32 12.10 13.63 16.30
N ALA A 33 13.20 13.14 16.87
CA ALA A 33 14.17 13.98 17.59
C ALA A 33 14.85 14.98 16.65
N VAL A 34 15.16 14.58 15.41
CA VAL A 34 15.79 15.45 14.40
C VAL A 34 14.85 16.56 13.93
N VAL A 35 13.56 16.27 13.66
CA VAL A 35 12.60 17.31 13.24
C VAL A 35 12.32 18.31 14.37
N THR A 36 12.25 17.84 15.62
CA THR A 36 12.07 18.71 16.79
C THR A 36 13.31 19.57 17.03
N ALA A 37 14.52 19.02 16.88
CA ALA A 37 15.77 19.74 17.06
C ALA A 37 16.04 20.77 15.95
N VAL A 38 15.76 20.43 14.68
CA VAL A 38 15.98 21.34 13.53
C VAL A 38 15.00 22.51 13.56
N THR A 39 13.74 22.28 13.95
CA THR A 39 12.73 23.36 14.03
C THR A 39 12.97 24.27 15.24
N CYS A 40 13.43 23.72 16.37
CA CYS A 40 13.77 24.52 17.56
C CYS A 40 15.07 25.32 17.34
N SER A 41 16.05 24.78 16.61
CA SER A 41 17.30 25.46 16.28
C SER A 41 17.11 26.59 15.24
N ALA A 42 16.14 26.45 14.32
CA ALA A 42 15.75 27.52 13.39
C ALA A 42 15.02 28.68 14.09
N LEU A 43 14.23 28.40 15.13
CA LEU A 43 13.54 29.43 15.93
C LEU A 43 14.47 30.16 16.90
N LEU A 44 15.52 29.50 17.39
CA LEU A 44 16.49 30.10 18.34
C LEU A 44 17.60 30.95 17.66
N LYS A 45 17.68 30.97 16.32
CA LYS A 45 18.73 31.71 15.58
C LYS A 45 18.36 33.14 15.16
N GLN A 46 17.19 33.65 15.56
CA GLN A 46 16.82 35.06 15.33
C GLN A 46 17.14 35.90 16.57
N ARG A 47 18.25 36.67 16.53
CA ARG A 47 18.52 37.73 17.52
C ARG A 47 17.46 38.83 17.38
N PRO A 48 16.84 39.31 18.47
CA PRO A 48 15.84 40.36 18.39
C PRO A 48 16.51 41.75 18.26
N ARG A 49 16.10 42.54 17.27
CA ARG A 49 16.22 44.01 17.30
C ARG A 49 14.88 44.57 17.75
N SER A 50 14.89 45.15 18.95
CA SER A 50 13.96 46.14 19.52
C SER A 50 12.49 46.09 19.08
N GLY A 51 11.63 45.73 20.05
CA GLY A 51 10.30 46.33 20.21
C GLY A 51 9.18 45.68 19.41
N THR A 52 8.52 44.67 19.98
CA THR A 52 7.05 44.48 19.91
C THR A 52 6.67 43.28 20.78
N GLN A 53 5.73 43.47 21.70
CA GLN A 53 5.17 42.44 22.60
C GLN A 53 4.34 41.36 21.88
N GLN A 54 4.22 41.39 20.55
CA GLN A 54 3.40 40.46 19.76
C GLN A 54 4.08 39.12 19.42
N THR A 55 5.41 38.98 19.54
CA THR A 55 6.13 37.77 19.10
C THR A 55 6.05 36.59 20.07
N ALA A 56 5.75 36.82 21.36
CA ALA A 56 5.64 35.75 22.35
C ALA A 56 4.34 34.93 22.21
N GLN A 57 3.24 35.56 21.75
CA GLN A 57 1.98 34.86 21.48
C GLN A 57 2.10 33.96 20.24
N ASP A 58 2.68 34.44 19.13
CA ASP A 58 2.79 33.65 17.90
C ASP A 58 3.68 32.40 18.03
N VAL A 59 4.78 32.48 18.78
CA VAL A 59 5.61 31.30 19.09
C VAL A 59 4.87 30.31 19.99
N SER A 60 4.07 30.81 20.96
CA SER A 60 3.24 29.97 21.83
C SER A 60 2.14 29.25 21.05
N TYR A 61 1.47 29.93 20.11
CA TYR A 61 0.48 29.32 19.22
C TYR A 61 1.10 28.27 18.29
N GLY A 62 2.27 28.52 17.72
CA GLY A 62 3.01 27.55 16.89
C GLY A 62 3.38 26.28 17.67
N VAL A 63 3.91 26.42 18.89
CA VAL A 63 4.26 25.28 19.75
C VAL A 63 3.02 24.51 20.21
N LYS A 64 1.91 25.21 20.52
CA LYS A 64 0.64 24.59 20.91
C LYS A 64 0.00 23.82 19.74
N TRP A 65 0.09 24.34 18.53
CA TRP A 65 -0.37 23.67 17.30
C TRP A 65 0.46 22.41 16.98
N ILE A 66 1.79 22.48 17.11
CA ILE A 66 2.68 21.31 16.92
C ILE A 66 2.38 20.22 17.95
N LYS A 67 2.21 20.59 19.23
CA LYS A 67 1.86 19.63 20.29
C LYS A 67 0.51 18.96 20.04
N GLU A 68 -0.51 19.73 19.64
CA GLU A 68 -1.83 19.21 19.31
C GLU A 68 -1.78 18.26 18.09
N LYS A 69 -1.00 18.61 17.06
CA LYS A 69 -0.84 17.77 15.87
C LYS A 69 -0.08 16.47 16.16
N LEU A 70 0.94 16.52 17.01
CA LEU A 70 1.64 15.32 17.49
C LEU A 70 0.73 14.45 18.38
N ARG A 71 -0.15 15.07 19.18
CA ARG A 71 -1.11 14.35 20.02
C ARG A 71 -2.18 13.64 19.18
N ARG A 72 -2.67 14.28 18.11
CA ARG A 72 -3.60 13.68 17.14
C ARG A 72 -2.93 12.58 16.33
N ALA A 73 -1.71 12.78 15.86
CA ALA A 73 -0.95 11.76 15.15
C ALA A 73 -0.64 10.54 16.04
N ARG A 74 -0.42 10.75 17.35
CA ARG A 74 -0.24 9.66 18.31
C ARG A 74 -1.56 8.94 18.60
N GLY A 75 -2.62 9.68 18.90
CA GLY A 75 -3.96 9.11 19.13
C GLY A 75 -4.50 8.33 17.93
N GLN A 76 -4.28 8.82 16.72
CA GLN A 76 -4.68 8.12 15.50
C GLN A 76 -3.85 6.84 15.28
N LYS A 77 -2.55 6.86 15.61
CA LYS A 77 -1.69 5.66 15.54
C LYS A 77 -2.05 4.62 16.61
N ASP A 78 -2.51 5.07 17.77
CA ASP A 78 -2.98 4.21 18.86
C ASP A 78 -4.37 3.62 18.53
N GLU A 79 -5.30 4.41 17.95
CA GLU A 79 -6.61 3.95 17.44
C GLU A 79 -6.47 2.98 16.26
N ASP A 80 -5.59 3.28 15.29
CA ASP A 80 -5.27 2.39 14.19
C ASP A 80 -4.65 1.07 14.72
N GLY A 81 -3.77 1.16 15.72
CA GLY A 81 -3.14 0.02 16.38
C GLY A 81 -4.13 -0.87 17.14
N GLU A 82 -5.09 -0.29 17.87
CA GLU A 82 -6.17 -1.02 18.54
C GLU A 82 -7.10 -1.69 17.53
N GLY A 83 -7.46 -0.99 16.43
CA GLY A 83 -8.28 -1.53 15.35
C GLY A 83 -7.61 -2.71 14.64
N HIS A 84 -6.30 -2.63 14.37
CA HIS A 84 -5.54 -3.76 13.81
C HIS A 84 -5.45 -4.96 14.77
N ALA A 85 -5.28 -4.71 16.08
CA ALA A 85 -5.23 -5.76 17.09
C ALA A 85 -6.60 -6.43 17.30
N GLU A 86 -7.71 -5.70 17.13
CA GLU A 86 -9.06 -6.26 17.14
C GLU A 86 -9.36 -7.07 15.87
N ALA A 87 -8.96 -6.56 14.70
CA ALA A 87 -9.09 -7.28 13.43
C ALA A 87 -8.30 -8.61 13.44
N ALA A 88 -7.07 -8.61 13.96
CA ALA A 88 -6.26 -9.82 14.11
C ALA A 88 -6.91 -10.84 15.08
N ARG A 89 -7.51 -10.36 16.18
CA ARG A 89 -8.27 -11.20 17.11
C ARG A 89 -9.52 -11.81 16.45
N ASN A 90 -10.24 -11.04 15.64
CA ASN A 90 -11.39 -11.52 14.88
C ASN A 90 -11.00 -12.53 13.80
N LEU A 91 -9.86 -12.34 13.12
CA LEU A 91 -9.29 -13.31 12.18
C LEU A 91 -9.04 -14.65 12.87
N GLY A 92 -8.35 -14.62 14.02
CA GLY A 92 -8.05 -15.82 14.81
C GLY A 92 -9.30 -16.49 15.38
N ALA A 93 -10.35 -15.74 15.68
CA ALA A 93 -11.62 -16.30 16.18
C ALA A 93 -12.44 -17.00 15.08
N SER A 94 -12.18 -16.73 13.79
CA SER A 94 -12.92 -17.34 12.68
C SER A 94 -12.58 -18.82 12.44
N PHE A 95 -11.51 -19.33 13.05
CA PHE A 95 -11.06 -20.71 12.91
C PHE A 95 -11.37 -21.47 14.18
N THR A 96 -11.89 -22.67 14.01
CA THR A 96 -12.25 -23.58 15.12
C THR A 96 -11.68 -24.97 14.90
N GLU A 97 -11.26 -25.28 13.68
CA GLU A 97 -10.79 -26.57 13.19
C GLU A 97 -9.45 -26.98 13.85
N HIS A 98 -8.64 -26.04 14.33
CA HIS A 98 -7.38 -26.31 15.03
C HIS A 98 -7.57 -26.93 16.42
N ARG A 99 -8.76 -26.75 17.02
CA ARG A 99 -9.14 -27.31 18.33
C ARG A 99 -9.89 -28.63 18.23
N MET A 100 -10.38 -28.96 17.04
CA MET A 100 -11.18 -30.16 16.83
C MET A 100 -10.32 -31.41 16.79
N LYS A 101 -10.87 -32.49 17.35
CA LYS A 101 -10.27 -33.82 17.23
C LYS A 101 -10.36 -34.30 15.78
N LEU A 102 -9.48 -35.21 15.39
CA LEU A 102 -9.52 -35.79 14.05
C LEU A 102 -10.87 -36.48 13.74
N THR A 103 -11.53 -37.06 14.75
CA THR A 103 -12.87 -37.65 14.63
C THR A 103 -13.97 -36.63 14.33
N GLU A 104 -13.89 -35.44 14.93
CA GLU A 104 -14.83 -34.34 14.70
C GLU A 104 -14.57 -33.69 13.34
N LEU A 105 -13.30 -33.50 13.00
CA LEU A 105 -12.87 -33.02 11.68
C LEU A 105 -13.38 -33.93 10.56
N ALA A 106 -13.29 -35.25 10.75
CA ALA A 106 -13.82 -36.23 9.80
C ALA A 106 -15.35 -36.19 9.65
N LYS A 107 -16.09 -35.82 10.71
CA LYS A 107 -17.54 -35.61 10.65
C LYS A 107 -17.90 -34.31 9.91
N MET A 108 -17.20 -33.23 10.22
CA MET A 108 -17.38 -31.93 9.58
C MET A 108 -17.10 -32.02 8.07
N PHE A 109 -16.02 -32.70 7.70
CA PHE A 109 -15.62 -32.95 6.32
C PHE A 109 -15.93 -34.38 5.87
N SER A 110 -17.18 -34.82 6.04
CA SER A 110 -17.63 -36.19 5.74
C SER A 110 -17.30 -36.67 4.32
N LYS A 111 -17.39 -35.79 3.31
CA LYS A 111 -17.03 -36.11 1.92
C LYS A 111 -15.54 -36.38 1.71
N SER A 112 -14.66 -35.87 2.58
CA SER A 112 -13.20 -35.96 2.45
C SER A 112 -12.63 -37.33 2.89
N ARG A 113 -13.47 -38.23 3.42
CA ARG A 113 -13.11 -39.63 3.74
C ARG A 113 -11.77 -39.77 4.48
N ILE A 114 -11.62 -38.99 5.55
CA ILE A 114 -10.45 -39.03 6.43
C ILE A 114 -10.46 -40.34 7.21
N ASN A 115 -9.33 -41.06 7.22
CA ASN A 115 -9.16 -42.25 8.03
C ASN A 115 -8.57 -41.86 9.39
N VAL A 116 -9.37 -41.98 10.45
CA VAL A 116 -8.98 -41.55 11.81
C VAL A 116 -7.85 -42.44 12.37
N SER A 117 -7.86 -43.74 12.07
CA SER A 117 -6.87 -44.68 12.62
C SER A 117 -5.54 -44.64 11.87
N GLN A 118 -5.57 -44.40 10.55
CA GLN A 118 -4.38 -44.24 9.70
C GLN A 118 -4.56 -43.03 8.78
N PRO A 119 -4.26 -41.81 9.26
CA PRO A 119 -4.46 -40.58 8.50
C PRO A 119 -3.74 -40.57 7.15
N GLU A 120 -2.58 -41.23 7.05
CA GLU A 120 -1.80 -41.40 5.82
C GLU A 120 -2.55 -42.11 4.68
N LYS A 121 -3.56 -42.92 4.99
CA LYS A 121 -4.35 -43.71 4.02
C LYS A 121 -5.73 -43.10 3.78
N SER A 122 -5.91 -41.82 4.09
CA SER A 122 -7.17 -41.13 3.83
C SER A 122 -7.46 -41.08 2.32
N ALA A 123 -8.72 -41.30 1.94
CA ALA A 123 -9.09 -41.37 0.52
C ALA A 123 -9.31 -39.99 -0.11
N GLY A 124 -9.42 -38.93 0.69
CA GLY A 124 -9.70 -37.58 0.20
C GLY A 124 -11.05 -37.45 -0.51
N LEU A 125 -11.30 -36.30 -1.12
CA LEU A 125 -12.55 -36.01 -1.84
C LEU A 125 -12.73 -36.87 -3.09
N GLY A 126 -13.97 -37.09 -3.50
CA GLY A 126 -14.26 -37.67 -4.82
C GLY A 126 -13.99 -36.65 -5.92
N GLN A 127 -13.64 -37.10 -7.12
CA GLN A 127 -13.40 -36.17 -8.24
C GLN A 127 -14.66 -35.37 -8.60
N ASN A 128 -15.84 -35.99 -8.51
CA ASN A 128 -17.12 -35.32 -8.70
C ASN A 128 -17.44 -34.33 -7.57
N ASP A 129 -17.18 -34.71 -6.31
CA ASP A 129 -17.39 -33.81 -5.16
C ASP A 129 -16.49 -32.58 -5.23
N ALA A 130 -15.23 -32.76 -5.65
CA ALA A 130 -14.29 -31.67 -5.82
C ALA A 130 -14.76 -30.71 -6.94
N LYS A 131 -15.28 -31.24 -8.04
CA LYS A 131 -15.83 -30.45 -9.14
C LYS A 131 -17.08 -29.67 -8.71
N GLU A 132 -18.01 -30.32 -8.01
CA GLU A 132 -19.21 -29.67 -7.46
C GLU A 132 -18.84 -28.52 -6.52
N ARG A 133 -17.86 -28.72 -5.63
CA ARG A 133 -17.37 -27.65 -4.73
C ARG A 133 -16.68 -26.52 -5.50
N PHE A 134 -15.92 -26.84 -6.54
CA PHE A 134 -15.25 -25.84 -7.36
C PHE A 134 -16.27 -24.95 -8.08
N GLU A 135 -17.37 -25.53 -8.56
CA GLU A 135 -18.47 -24.77 -9.19
C GLU A 135 -19.23 -23.87 -8.18
N LEU A 136 -19.30 -24.27 -6.91
CA LEU A 136 -19.99 -23.53 -5.84
C LEU A 136 -19.13 -22.42 -5.22
N ASP A 137 -17.88 -22.73 -4.85
CA ASP A 137 -16.99 -21.82 -4.12
C ASP A 137 -16.09 -20.99 -5.05
N GLY A 138 -15.90 -21.43 -6.29
CA GLY A 138 -14.99 -20.83 -7.25
C GLY A 138 -13.52 -21.26 -7.05
N PRO A 139 -12.59 -20.66 -7.84
CA PRO A 139 -11.18 -21.02 -7.80
C PRO A 139 -10.48 -20.51 -6.54
N ASN A 140 -9.46 -21.22 -6.09
CA ASN A 140 -8.54 -20.82 -5.01
C ASN A 140 -7.55 -19.75 -5.49
N VAL A 141 -8.08 -18.58 -5.84
CA VAL A 141 -7.31 -17.41 -6.29
C VAL A 141 -7.79 -16.19 -5.52
N LEU A 142 -6.85 -15.38 -5.04
CA LEU A 142 -7.18 -14.11 -4.39
C LEU A 142 -7.86 -13.19 -5.40
N THR A 143 -8.97 -12.58 -5.00
CA THR A 143 -9.69 -11.65 -5.87
C THR A 143 -8.78 -10.47 -6.20
N PRO A 144 -8.43 -10.25 -7.49
CA PRO A 144 -7.58 -9.13 -7.85
C PRO A 144 -8.30 -7.82 -7.53
N PRO A 145 -7.57 -6.76 -7.13
CA PRO A 145 -8.18 -5.47 -6.84
C PRO A 145 -8.98 -4.99 -8.07
N LYS A 146 -10.14 -4.38 -7.83
CA LYS A 146 -11.05 -3.91 -8.89
C LYS A 146 -10.27 -3.06 -9.89
N GLN A 147 -10.06 -3.58 -11.09
CA GLN A 147 -9.39 -2.86 -12.16
C GLN A 147 -10.24 -1.64 -12.54
N ILE A 148 -9.63 -0.47 -12.54
CA ILE A 148 -10.27 0.74 -13.03
C ILE A 148 -10.44 0.57 -14.54
N SER A 149 -11.66 0.75 -15.06
CA SER A 149 -11.91 0.71 -16.51
C SER A 149 -10.95 1.64 -17.25
N SER A 150 -10.42 1.20 -18.39
CA SER A 150 -9.48 2.00 -19.21
C SER A 150 -10.03 3.40 -19.53
N LEU A 151 -11.34 3.53 -19.74
CA LEU A 151 -11.97 4.84 -19.98
C LEU A 151 -11.99 5.70 -18.71
N LYS A 152 -12.32 5.11 -17.56
CA LYS A 152 -12.30 5.81 -16.28
C LYS A 152 -10.88 6.24 -15.91
N LEU A 153 -9.87 5.41 -16.22
CA LEU A 153 -8.46 5.72 -16.04
C LEU A 153 -8.04 6.92 -16.91
N PHE A 154 -8.45 6.93 -18.18
CA PHE A 154 -8.19 8.04 -19.09
C PHE A 154 -8.81 9.36 -18.60
N PHE A 155 -10.10 9.36 -18.23
CA PHE A 155 -10.77 10.57 -17.72
C PHE A 155 -10.22 11.03 -16.37
N LYS A 156 -9.71 10.12 -15.54
CA LYS A 156 -9.02 10.46 -14.30
C LYS A 156 -7.78 11.32 -14.55
N GLN A 157 -7.09 11.14 -15.68
CA GLN A 157 -5.93 11.97 -16.03
C GLN A 157 -6.32 13.44 -16.26
N PHE A 158 -7.49 13.71 -16.85
CA PHE A 158 -8.00 15.07 -17.01
C PHE A 158 -8.41 15.74 -15.69
N ALA A 159 -8.67 14.96 -14.64
CA ALA A 159 -9.03 15.48 -13.32
C ALA A 159 -7.84 16.06 -12.54
N ASN A 160 -6.63 16.03 -13.11
CA ASN A 160 -5.47 16.68 -12.52
C ASN A 160 -5.67 18.20 -12.51
N PHE A 161 -5.59 18.80 -11.31
CA PHE A 161 -5.78 20.23 -11.08
C PHE A 161 -4.97 21.11 -12.04
N PHE A 162 -3.76 20.68 -12.37
CA PHE A 162 -2.88 21.38 -13.29
C PHE A 162 -3.43 21.40 -14.74
N PHE A 163 -3.92 20.27 -15.24
CA PHE A 163 -4.53 20.21 -16.58
C PHE A 163 -5.84 20.97 -16.65
N ILE A 164 -6.63 20.98 -15.57
CA ILE A 164 -7.84 21.80 -15.48
C ILE A 164 -7.50 23.29 -15.67
N LEU A 165 -6.44 23.79 -15.04
CA LEU A 165 -6.01 25.19 -15.21
C LEU A 165 -5.57 25.51 -16.64
N GLN A 166 -4.84 24.59 -17.29
CA GLN A 166 -4.43 24.73 -18.69
C GLN A 166 -5.62 24.71 -19.66
N ILE A 167 -6.61 23.83 -19.41
CA ILE A 167 -7.84 23.78 -20.19
C ILE A 167 -8.63 25.08 -20.03
N VAL A 168 -8.79 25.57 -18.80
CA VAL A 168 -9.46 26.85 -18.53
C VAL A 168 -8.73 28.00 -19.24
N ALA A 169 -7.40 28.03 -19.21
CA ALA A 169 -6.59 29.00 -19.95
C ALA A 169 -6.85 28.95 -21.46
N GLY A 170 -6.85 27.74 -22.03
CA GLY A 170 -7.12 27.50 -23.45
C GLY A 170 -8.54 27.94 -23.85
N VAL A 171 -9.55 27.65 -23.01
CA VAL A 171 -10.94 28.07 -23.25
C VAL A 171 -11.09 29.59 -23.18
N ILE A 172 -10.49 30.26 -22.20
CA ILE A 172 -10.52 31.74 -22.12
C ILE A 172 -9.83 32.36 -23.34
N SER A 173 -8.73 31.77 -23.80
CA SER A 173 -8.01 32.20 -25.01
C SER A 173 -8.90 32.08 -26.26
N LEU A 174 -9.64 30.98 -26.37
CA LEU A 174 -10.59 30.75 -27.47
C LEU A 174 -11.76 31.74 -27.44
N ILE A 175 -12.34 32.00 -26.26
CA ILE A 175 -13.42 32.99 -26.10
C ILE A 175 -12.92 34.39 -26.49
N THR A 176 -11.70 34.76 -26.10
CA THR A 176 -11.11 36.06 -26.42
C THR A 176 -10.93 36.23 -27.94
N TYR A 177 -10.54 35.17 -28.64
CA TYR A 177 -10.50 35.15 -30.10
C TYR A 177 -11.89 35.31 -30.75
N LEU A 178 -12.93 34.67 -30.20
CA LEU A 178 -14.30 34.80 -30.71
C LEU A 178 -14.85 36.22 -30.55
N VAL A 179 -14.41 36.97 -29.52
CA VAL A 179 -14.81 38.36 -29.30
C VAL A 179 -14.04 39.32 -30.22
N ASN A 180 -12.73 39.10 -30.40
CA ASN A 180 -11.86 39.90 -31.27
C ASN A 180 -11.14 39.01 -32.28
N THR A 181 -11.78 38.77 -33.43
CA THR A 181 -11.29 37.88 -34.49
C THR A 181 -10.04 38.38 -35.23
N GLU A 182 -9.64 39.63 -35.02
CA GLU A 182 -8.43 40.21 -35.63
C GLU A 182 -7.13 39.67 -35.01
N ASP A 183 -7.16 39.24 -33.74
CA ASP A 183 -5.98 38.75 -33.01
C ASP A 183 -5.83 37.21 -33.18
N GLN A 184 -5.24 36.80 -34.30
CA GLN A 184 -4.94 35.38 -34.59
C GLN A 184 -4.03 34.73 -33.53
N TYR A 185 -3.26 35.53 -32.78
CA TYR A 185 -2.37 35.05 -31.72
C TYR A 185 -3.11 34.26 -30.63
N ASN A 186 -4.32 34.71 -30.26
CA ASN A 186 -5.12 34.05 -29.21
C ASN A 186 -5.61 32.66 -29.63
N LEU A 187 -5.90 32.47 -30.93
CA LEU A 187 -6.29 31.18 -31.49
C LEU A 187 -5.13 30.18 -31.42
N TRP A 188 -3.92 30.59 -31.80
CA TRP A 188 -2.73 29.73 -31.75
C TRP A 188 -2.38 29.31 -30.33
N ILE A 189 -2.49 30.21 -29.35
CA ILE A 189 -2.30 29.87 -27.93
C ILE A 189 -3.34 28.85 -27.46
N ALA A 190 -4.61 29.05 -27.78
CA ALA A 190 -5.68 28.13 -27.38
C ALA A 190 -5.42 26.71 -27.91
N ILE A 191 -5.08 26.60 -29.20
CA ILE A 191 -4.77 25.32 -29.86
C ILE A 191 -3.54 24.67 -29.21
N LEU A 192 -2.48 25.45 -28.92
CA LEU A 192 -1.26 24.94 -28.31
C LEU A 192 -1.51 24.41 -26.89
N LEU A 193 -2.23 25.17 -26.05
CA LEU A 193 -2.55 24.77 -24.67
C LEU A 193 -3.43 23.53 -24.60
N ILE A 194 -4.47 23.44 -25.44
CA ILE A 194 -5.33 22.25 -25.49
C ILE A 194 -4.56 21.06 -26.07
N GLY A 195 -3.77 21.28 -27.12
CA GLY A 195 -2.97 20.24 -27.77
C GLY A 195 -1.92 19.62 -26.85
N ILE A 196 -1.19 20.45 -26.08
CA ILE A 196 -0.17 19.93 -25.16
C ILE A 196 -0.80 19.14 -24.00
N VAL A 197 -1.93 19.59 -23.45
CA VAL A 197 -2.66 18.84 -22.41
C VAL A 197 -3.11 17.49 -22.95
N PHE A 198 -3.62 17.44 -24.18
CA PHE A 198 -4.07 16.20 -24.79
C PHE A 198 -2.91 15.20 -24.98
N ILE A 199 -1.77 15.65 -25.51
CA ILE A 199 -0.57 14.82 -25.66
C ILE A 199 -0.09 14.31 -24.30
N MET A 200 -0.04 15.18 -23.29
CA MET A 200 0.41 14.80 -21.94
C MET A 200 -0.54 13.79 -21.28
N CYS A 201 -1.85 13.92 -21.45
CA CYS A 201 -2.81 12.94 -20.95
C CYS A 201 -2.60 11.56 -21.59
N ILE A 202 -2.28 11.51 -22.90
CA ILE A 202 -1.97 10.25 -23.59
C ILE A 202 -0.70 9.62 -23.03
N VAL A 203 0.37 10.40 -22.84
CA VAL A 203 1.64 9.90 -22.27
C VAL A 203 1.40 9.33 -20.87
N GLN A 204 0.73 10.08 -19.99
CA GLN A 204 0.40 9.61 -18.63
C GLN A 204 -0.47 8.36 -18.63
N PHE A 205 -1.44 8.26 -19.53
CA PHE A 205 -2.27 7.07 -19.68
C PHE A 205 -1.45 5.84 -20.09
N ILE A 206 -0.49 6.00 -21.00
CA ILE A 206 0.40 4.92 -21.42
C ILE A 206 1.32 4.49 -20.27
N GLU A 207 1.87 5.44 -19.51
CA GLU A 207 2.73 5.17 -18.34
C GLU A 207 1.98 4.41 -17.25
N GLU A 208 0.78 4.86 -16.89
CA GLU A 208 -0.05 4.19 -15.89
C GLU A 208 -0.45 2.79 -16.35
N LYS A 209 -0.75 2.60 -17.66
CA LYS A 209 -1.01 1.27 -18.22
C LYS A 209 0.20 0.35 -18.19
N LYS A 210 1.40 0.86 -18.48
CA LYS A 210 2.64 0.08 -18.40
C LYS A 210 2.89 -0.37 -16.96
N ALA A 211 2.72 0.51 -15.98
CA ALA A 211 2.86 0.18 -14.57
C ALA A 211 1.88 -0.93 -14.13
N LEU A 212 0.60 -0.81 -14.52
CA LEU A 212 -0.42 -1.83 -14.23
C LEU A 212 -0.12 -3.17 -14.92
N ALA A 213 0.41 -3.15 -16.15
CA ALA A 213 0.75 -4.37 -16.88
C ALA A 213 1.88 -5.15 -16.20
N VAL A 214 2.89 -4.47 -15.64
CA VAL A 214 3.99 -5.10 -14.90
C VAL A 214 3.43 -5.82 -13.66
N ILE A 215 2.57 -5.17 -12.88
CA ILE A 215 1.96 -5.77 -11.68
C ILE A 215 1.13 -7.02 -12.02
N ASN A 216 0.34 -6.96 -13.10
CA ASN A 216 -0.46 -8.10 -13.55
C ASN A 216 0.41 -9.26 -14.06
N ALA A 217 1.53 -8.98 -14.73
CA ALA A 217 2.45 -10.01 -15.22
C ALA A 217 3.09 -10.80 -14.06
N PHE A 218 3.43 -10.16 -12.96
CA PHE A 218 3.94 -10.84 -11.75
C PHE A 218 2.90 -11.77 -11.12
N SER A 219 1.62 -11.40 -11.14
CA SER A 219 0.55 -12.21 -10.55
C SER A 219 0.30 -13.52 -11.31
N ASN A 220 0.56 -13.54 -12.63
CA ASN A 220 0.31 -14.71 -13.49
C ASN A 220 1.49 -15.72 -13.54
N LEU A 221 2.65 -15.38 -12.97
CA LEU A 221 3.86 -16.21 -13.05
C LEU A 221 3.96 -17.28 -11.95
N LEU A 222 2.97 -17.40 -11.06
CA LEU A 222 2.99 -18.33 -9.92
C LEU A 222 1.91 -19.43 -9.97
N PRO A 223 1.69 -20.18 -11.07
CA PRO A 223 0.89 -21.39 -10.98
C PRO A 223 1.69 -22.45 -10.22
N VAL A 224 1.50 -22.51 -8.90
CA VAL A 224 2.05 -23.55 -8.04
C VAL A 224 1.23 -24.82 -8.28
N LYS A 225 1.85 -25.86 -8.84
CA LYS A 225 1.23 -27.20 -8.86
C LYS A 225 1.36 -27.82 -7.48
N CYS A 226 0.32 -28.49 -7.03
CA CYS A 226 0.26 -29.13 -5.73
C CYS A 226 -0.26 -30.57 -5.85
N ALA A 227 0.15 -31.42 -4.92
CA ALA A 227 -0.33 -32.80 -4.86
C ALA A 227 -1.53 -32.88 -3.91
N VAL A 228 -2.64 -33.41 -4.40
CA VAL A 228 -3.86 -33.63 -3.61
C VAL A 228 -4.27 -35.08 -3.68
N ILE A 229 -4.87 -35.59 -2.61
CA ILE A 229 -5.43 -36.94 -2.57
C ILE A 229 -6.92 -36.84 -2.92
N ARG A 230 -7.30 -37.44 -4.05
CA ARG A 230 -8.70 -37.53 -4.49
C ARG A 230 -9.00 -38.97 -4.91
N GLY A 231 -10.08 -39.54 -4.39
CA GLY A 231 -10.48 -40.93 -4.67
C GLY A 231 -9.43 -41.98 -4.25
N GLY A 232 -8.61 -41.69 -3.25
CA GLY A 232 -7.54 -42.57 -2.74
C GLY A 232 -6.25 -42.54 -3.56
N GLN A 233 -6.17 -41.69 -4.59
CA GLN A 233 -4.98 -41.52 -5.42
C GLN A 233 -4.40 -40.12 -5.26
N SER A 234 -3.07 -40.03 -5.30
CA SER A 234 -2.36 -38.74 -5.34
C SER A 234 -2.40 -38.19 -6.77
N VAL A 235 -2.99 -37.01 -6.92
CA VAL A 235 -3.18 -36.32 -8.20
C VAL A 235 -2.55 -34.94 -8.11
N THR A 236 -1.77 -34.56 -9.10
CA THR A 236 -1.22 -33.20 -9.19
C THR A 236 -2.25 -32.28 -9.83
N VAL A 237 -2.65 -31.24 -9.11
CA VAL A 237 -3.59 -30.21 -9.58
C VAL A 237 -2.94 -28.83 -9.49
N GLU A 238 -3.46 -27.88 -10.26
CA GLU A 238 -3.08 -26.48 -10.11
C GLU A 238 -3.67 -25.92 -8.80
N ALA A 239 -2.94 -25.01 -8.14
CA ALA A 239 -3.34 -24.51 -6.82
C ALA A 239 -4.70 -23.80 -6.83
N ASP A 240 -5.10 -23.22 -7.96
CA ASP A 240 -6.40 -22.60 -8.19
C ASP A 240 -7.57 -23.62 -8.18
N HIS A 241 -7.32 -24.90 -8.45
CA HIS A 241 -8.32 -25.97 -8.45
C HIS A 241 -8.50 -26.65 -7.07
N ILE A 242 -7.83 -26.16 -6.03
CA ILE A 242 -8.01 -26.65 -4.66
C ILE A 242 -9.33 -26.14 -4.11
N VAL A 243 -10.09 -27.04 -3.50
CA VAL A 243 -11.35 -26.71 -2.84
C VAL A 243 -11.28 -27.04 -1.35
N VAL A 244 -12.13 -26.39 -0.57
CA VAL A 244 -12.30 -26.72 0.85
C VAL A 244 -12.61 -28.21 0.98
N GLY A 245 -11.93 -28.90 1.89
CA GLY A 245 -12.01 -30.33 2.14
C GLY A 245 -11.08 -31.21 1.31
N ASP A 246 -10.32 -30.68 0.35
CA ASP A 246 -9.26 -31.45 -0.28
C ASP A 246 -8.19 -31.85 0.75
N ILE A 247 -7.65 -33.06 0.61
CA ILE A 247 -6.47 -33.48 1.37
C ILE A 247 -5.25 -33.15 0.50
N VAL A 248 -4.44 -32.21 0.96
CA VAL A 248 -3.25 -31.73 0.26
C VAL A 248 -2.03 -32.39 0.89
N ALA A 249 -1.13 -32.89 0.05
CA ALA A 249 0.16 -33.41 0.46
C ALA A 249 1.21 -32.31 0.36
N ILE A 250 1.86 -32.03 1.49
CA ILE A 250 2.96 -31.08 1.63
C ILE A 250 4.26 -31.87 1.65
N LYS A 251 5.21 -31.44 0.82
CA LYS A 251 6.55 -32.01 0.75
C LYS A 251 7.60 -30.93 0.84
N THR A 252 8.80 -31.29 1.28
CA THR A 252 9.98 -30.41 1.25
C THR A 252 10.14 -29.70 -0.09
N GLY A 253 10.33 -28.38 -0.05
CA GLY A 253 10.48 -27.52 -1.22
C GLY A 253 9.17 -27.03 -1.85
N SER A 254 8.01 -27.46 -1.34
CA SER A 254 6.70 -26.97 -1.80
C SER A 254 6.18 -25.81 -0.96
N ARG A 255 5.35 -24.96 -1.57
CA ARG A 255 4.56 -23.94 -0.86
C ARG A 255 3.18 -24.50 -0.52
N VAL A 256 2.69 -24.12 0.64
CA VAL A 256 1.35 -24.46 1.09
C VAL A 256 0.33 -23.63 0.29
N PRO A 257 -0.59 -24.27 -0.47
CA PRO A 257 -1.41 -23.58 -1.47
C PRO A 257 -2.74 -22.99 -0.94
N ALA A 258 -3.15 -23.36 0.27
CA ALA A 258 -4.38 -22.94 0.94
C ALA A 258 -4.18 -23.03 2.46
N ASP A 259 -5.12 -22.57 3.28
CA ASP A 259 -5.00 -22.83 4.73
C ASP A 259 -5.42 -24.27 5.01
N LEU A 260 -4.53 -25.05 5.64
CA LEU A 260 -4.67 -26.49 5.85
C LEU A 260 -4.66 -26.83 7.33
N ARG A 261 -5.60 -27.65 7.79
CA ARG A 261 -5.51 -28.32 9.09
C ARG A 261 -4.74 -29.63 8.92
N LEU A 262 -3.60 -29.76 9.59
CA LEU A 262 -2.69 -30.91 9.44
C LEU A 262 -3.27 -32.18 10.07
N ILE A 263 -3.46 -33.23 9.29
CA ILE A 263 -3.99 -34.53 9.76
C ILE A 263 -2.88 -35.56 9.99
N HIS A 264 -1.72 -35.35 9.38
CA HIS A 264 -0.54 -36.20 9.53
C HIS A 264 0.72 -35.37 9.27
N CYS A 265 1.76 -35.57 10.09
CA CYS A 265 3.02 -34.85 9.97
C CYS A 265 4.18 -35.80 10.27
N VAL A 266 5.26 -35.68 9.51
CA VAL A 266 6.55 -36.35 9.75
C VAL A 266 7.63 -35.29 9.68
N ASP A 267 8.19 -34.93 10.84
CA ASP A 267 9.26 -33.92 11.00
C ASP A 267 9.04 -32.63 10.20
N LEU A 268 7.79 -32.16 10.17
CA LEU A 268 7.38 -31.02 9.34
C LEU A 268 7.90 -29.70 9.93
N LYS A 269 8.66 -28.95 9.13
CA LYS A 269 9.05 -27.57 9.43
C LYS A 269 8.62 -26.63 8.31
N LEU A 270 7.85 -25.60 8.69
CA LEU A 270 7.39 -24.58 7.77
C LEU A 270 7.99 -23.22 8.11
N GLU A 271 8.43 -22.50 7.09
CA GLU A 271 8.72 -21.07 7.18
C GLU A 271 7.42 -20.28 6.95
N THR A 272 7.08 -19.42 7.90
CA THR A 272 5.83 -18.62 7.91
C THR A 272 6.08 -17.13 7.63
N SER A 273 7.21 -16.79 7.01
CA SER A 273 7.62 -15.41 6.72
C SER A 273 6.58 -14.61 5.92
N SER A 274 5.76 -15.27 5.11
CA SER A 274 4.64 -14.66 4.39
C SER A 274 3.58 -14.00 5.32
N ILE A 275 3.45 -14.44 6.57
CA ILE A 275 2.44 -13.97 7.53
C ILE A 275 3.08 -13.30 8.74
N THR A 276 4.09 -13.94 9.34
CA THR A 276 4.74 -13.45 10.56
C THR A 276 5.87 -12.47 10.27
N GLY A 277 6.43 -12.49 9.05
CA GLY A 277 7.63 -11.73 8.69
C GLY A 277 8.93 -12.35 9.23
N GLU A 278 8.86 -13.42 10.01
CA GLU A 278 10.01 -14.12 10.55
C GLU A 278 10.39 -15.30 9.64
N SER A 279 11.68 -15.40 9.30
CA SER A 279 12.20 -16.47 8.42
C SER A 279 12.68 -17.71 9.18
N GLU A 280 12.52 -17.76 10.50
CA GLU A 280 12.88 -18.95 11.28
C GLU A 280 11.86 -20.07 11.04
N PRO A 281 12.30 -21.28 10.62
CA PRO A 281 11.39 -22.41 10.44
C PRO A 281 10.81 -22.88 11.78
N ILE A 282 9.51 -23.11 11.81
CA ILE A 282 8.78 -23.57 13.00
C ILE A 282 8.35 -25.02 12.77
N GLU A 283 8.40 -25.84 13.83
CA GLU A 283 7.92 -27.23 13.82
C GLU A 283 6.40 -27.30 13.91
N PHE A 284 5.81 -28.16 13.08
CA PHE A 284 4.37 -28.37 13.00
C PHE A 284 3.97 -29.80 13.41
N ILE A 285 2.81 -29.91 14.05
CA ILE A 285 2.23 -31.13 14.59
C ILE A 285 0.82 -31.37 14.03
N SER A 286 0.34 -32.60 14.06
CA SER A 286 -1.03 -32.93 13.60
C SER A 286 -2.07 -32.94 14.73
N GLU A 287 -1.63 -33.02 15.98
CA GLU A 287 -2.50 -33.16 17.16
C GLU A 287 -3.40 -31.93 17.40
N GLU A 288 -4.49 -32.14 18.13
CA GLU A 288 -5.40 -31.08 18.54
C GLU A 288 -4.74 -30.16 19.57
N VAL A 289 -5.04 -28.86 19.51
CA VAL A 289 -4.53 -27.90 20.49
C VAL A 289 -5.59 -27.61 21.55
N GLY A 290 -5.14 -27.39 22.79
CA GLY A 290 -6.00 -27.10 23.94
C GLY A 290 -6.87 -25.85 23.79
N GLU A 291 -7.90 -25.77 24.62
CA GLU A 291 -8.81 -24.62 24.68
C GLU A 291 -8.05 -23.33 25.04
N GLY A 292 -8.34 -22.25 24.32
CA GLY A 292 -7.72 -20.94 24.53
C GLY A 292 -6.53 -20.62 23.61
N VAL A 293 -5.94 -21.61 22.92
CA VAL A 293 -4.84 -21.34 21.98
C VAL A 293 -5.36 -20.70 20.69
N ALA A 294 -4.72 -19.62 20.28
CA ALA A 294 -5.02 -18.92 19.04
C ALA A 294 -4.48 -19.69 17.83
N VAL A 295 -5.07 -19.47 16.66
CA VAL A 295 -4.71 -20.19 15.43
C VAL A 295 -3.28 -19.87 15.00
N PHE A 296 -2.86 -18.62 15.15
CA PHE A 296 -1.50 -18.18 14.83
C PHE A 296 -0.43 -18.83 15.72
N GLU A 297 -0.80 -19.25 16.93
CA GLU A 297 0.06 -19.98 17.86
C GLU A 297 -0.09 -21.50 17.69
N SER A 298 -1.11 -21.94 16.93
CA SER A 298 -1.35 -23.35 16.71
C SER A 298 -0.39 -23.90 15.66
N CYS A 299 0.50 -24.80 16.09
CA CYS A 299 1.43 -25.49 15.19
C CYS A 299 0.75 -26.60 14.38
N ASN A 300 -0.58 -26.60 14.23
CA ASN A 300 -1.33 -27.66 13.57
C ASN A 300 -2.18 -27.18 12.38
N VAL A 301 -2.05 -25.90 12.03
CA VAL A 301 -2.63 -25.27 10.85
C VAL A 301 -1.51 -24.68 9.99
N ALA A 302 -1.32 -25.22 8.80
CA ALA A 302 -0.39 -24.67 7.82
C ALA A 302 -1.10 -23.60 6.98
N PHE A 303 -0.58 -22.38 6.99
CA PHE A 303 -1.22 -21.26 6.28
C PHE A 303 -0.79 -21.15 4.82
N ASN A 304 -1.67 -20.60 3.98
CA ASN A 304 -1.39 -20.31 2.59
C ASN A 304 -0.14 -19.42 2.45
N GLY A 305 0.79 -19.81 1.57
CA GLY A 305 2.03 -19.10 1.31
C GLY A 305 3.20 -19.48 2.24
N SER A 306 2.98 -20.35 3.22
CA SER A 306 4.07 -20.93 4.03
C SER A 306 4.94 -21.84 3.15
N PHE A 307 6.24 -21.90 3.43
CA PHE A 307 7.20 -22.71 2.66
C PHE A 307 7.66 -23.93 3.45
N CYS A 308 7.59 -25.12 2.87
CA CYS A 308 8.02 -26.35 3.52
C CYS A 308 9.53 -26.51 3.42
N VAL A 309 10.23 -26.32 4.54
CA VAL A 309 11.69 -26.40 4.63
C VAL A 309 12.15 -27.85 4.81
N GLU A 310 11.42 -28.61 5.61
CA GLU A 310 11.75 -30.00 5.96
C GLU A 310 10.48 -30.79 6.25
N GLY A 311 10.55 -32.10 6.06
CA GLY A 311 9.49 -33.05 6.39
C GLY A 311 8.41 -33.21 5.33
N GLU A 312 7.40 -33.99 5.68
CA GLU A 312 6.21 -34.23 4.87
C GLU A 312 4.96 -34.18 5.74
N ALA A 313 3.84 -33.77 5.15
CA ALA A 313 2.58 -33.75 5.86
C ALA A 313 1.38 -33.92 4.93
N LEU A 314 0.26 -34.33 5.52
CA LEU A 314 -1.05 -34.27 4.91
C LEU A 314 -1.90 -33.29 5.70
N GLY A 315 -2.59 -32.40 4.99
CA GLY A 315 -3.51 -31.44 5.59
C GLY A 315 -4.80 -31.34 4.81
N ILE A 316 -5.92 -31.15 5.52
CA ILE A 316 -7.21 -30.87 4.89
C ILE A 316 -7.38 -29.36 4.69
N ALA A 317 -7.76 -28.95 3.47
CA ALA A 317 -8.02 -27.56 3.16
C ALA A 317 -9.25 -27.05 3.94
N ILE A 318 -9.04 -26.10 4.85
CA ILE A 318 -10.11 -25.51 5.66
C ILE A 318 -10.62 -24.20 5.06
N ARG A 319 -9.74 -23.41 4.44
CA ARG A 319 -10.08 -22.16 3.75
C ARG A 319 -9.28 -22.03 2.46
N THR A 320 -9.90 -21.44 1.44
CA THR A 320 -9.34 -21.17 0.11
C THR A 320 -9.61 -19.72 -0.30
N ALA A 321 -8.84 -19.20 -1.25
CA ALA A 321 -8.95 -17.86 -1.83
C ALA A 321 -9.00 -16.76 -0.75
N ASP A 322 -9.91 -15.79 -0.91
CA ASP A 322 -10.10 -14.64 -0.01
C ASP A 322 -10.47 -15.05 1.42
N ARG A 323 -10.96 -16.28 1.64
CA ARG A 323 -11.31 -16.78 2.97
C ARG A 323 -10.09 -17.23 3.78
N THR A 324 -8.93 -17.39 3.14
CA THR A 324 -7.66 -17.70 3.84
C THR A 324 -7.20 -16.53 4.70
N ILE A 325 -6.33 -16.77 5.67
CA ILE A 325 -5.70 -15.71 6.48
C ILE A 325 -5.06 -14.64 5.59
N ILE A 326 -4.25 -15.06 4.62
CA ILE A 326 -3.59 -14.13 3.71
C ILE A 326 -4.59 -13.38 2.82
N GLY A 327 -5.67 -14.03 2.42
CA GLY A 327 -6.77 -13.41 1.68
C GLY A 327 -7.54 -12.37 2.49
N GLN A 328 -7.83 -12.67 3.76
CA GLN A 328 -8.49 -11.72 4.67
C GLN A 328 -7.58 -10.53 4.98
N ILE A 329 -6.29 -10.75 5.21
CA ILE A 329 -5.29 -9.67 5.36
C ILE A 329 -5.23 -8.82 4.08
N ALA A 330 -5.21 -9.45 2.91
CA ALA A 330 -5.21 -8.76 1.63
C ALA A 330 -6.48 -7.94 1.41
N SER A 331 -7.66 -8.45 1.78
CA SER A 331 -8.93 -7.71 1.71
C SER A 331 -8.93 -6.48 2.61
N LEU A 332 -8.50 -6.62 3.87
CA LEU A 332 -8.38 -5.51 4.82
C LEU A 332 -7.40 -4.43 4.34
N THR A 333 -6.32 -4.83 3.66
CA THR A 333 -5.33 -3.90 3.10
C THR A 333 -5.82 -3.25 1.80
N THR A 334 -6.56 -4.00 0.97
CA THR A 334 -7.06 -3.51 -0.32
C THR A 334 -8.17 -2.47 -0.12
N ASP A 335 -9.02 -2.61 0.89
CA ASP A 335 -9.96 -1.55 1.25
C ASP A 335 -9.25 -0.24 1.67
N GLN A 336 -7.99 -0.35 2.11
CA GLN A 336 -7.13 0.78 2.45
C GLN A 336 -6.29 1.30 1.26
N SER A 337 -6.32 0.66 0.09
CA SER A 337 -5.45 1.00 -1.06
C SER A 337 -5.79 2.32 -1.77
N ASN A 338 -6.79 3.05 -1.30
CA ASN A 338 -6.99 4.47 -1.66
C ASN A 338 -6.17 5.44 -0.79
N CYS A 339 -5.37 4.93 0.15
CA CYS A 339 -4.36 5.73 0.84
C CYS A 339 -3.28 6.12 -0.16
N LYS A 340 -3.33 7.40 -0.58
CA LYS A 340 -2.28 8.03 -1.39
C LYS A 340 -0.92 7.82 -0.70
N SER A 341 0.09 7.41 -1.47
CA SER A 341 1.47 7.29 -0.99
C SER A 341 1.91 8.57 -0.28
N THR A 342 2.75 8.47 0.74
CA THR A 342 3.35 9.64 1.41
C THR A 342 4.06 10.54 0.40
N LEU A 343 4.70 9.93 -0.61
CA LEU A 343 5.31 10.65 -1.72
C LEU A 343 4.26 11.35 -2.59
N ASP A 344 3.15 10.69 -2.92
CA ASP A 344 2.06 11.31 -3.69
C ASP A 344 1.45 12.50 -2.93
N ILE A 345 1.27 12.39 -1.61
CA ILE A 345 0.78 13.50 -0.76
C ILE A 345 1.76 14.68 -0.79
N GLU A 346 3.07 14.41 -0.71
CA GLU A 346 4.10 15.45 -0.77
C GLU A 346 4.17 16.11 -2.14
N VAL A 347 4.09 15.34 -3.23
CA VAL A 347 4.02 15.85 -4.61
C VAL A 347 2.76 16.71 -4.79
N GLN A 348 1.59 16.25 -4.34
CA GLN A 348 0.35 17.03 -4.41
C GLN A 348 0.45 18.34 -3.61
N ARG A 349 1.10 18.32 -2.44
CA ARG A 349 1.35 19.52 -1.65
C ARG A 349 2.29 20.48 -2.36
N PHE A 350 3.36 19.96 -2.97
CA PHE A 350 4.31 20.73 -3.75
C PHE A 350 3.64 21.39 -4.97
N VAL A 351 2.85 20.63 -5.74
CA VAL A 351 2.06 21.13 -6.88
C VAL A 351 1.11 22.25 -6.44
N LYS A 352 0.43 22.10 -5.30
CA LYS A 352 -0.45 23.14 -4.76
C LYS A 352 0.30 24.43 -4.40
N ILE A 353 1.49 24.33 -3.81
CA ILE A 353 2.31 25.50 -3.45
C ILE A 353 2.77 26.24 -4.70
N ILE A 354 3.29 25.52 -5.69
CA ILE A 354 3.72 26.10 -6.98
C ILE A 354 2.54 26.78 -7.65
N THR A 355 1.39 26.10 -7.72
CA THR A 355 0.21 26.63 -8.39
C THR A 355 -0.35 27.85 -7.67
N PHE A 356 -0.40 27.84 -6.34
CA PHE A 356 -0.82 29.01 -5.55
C PHE A 356 0.12 30.20 -5.80
N THR A 357 1.43 29.96 -5.81
CA THR A 357 2.44 31.01 -6.09
C THR A 357 2.28 31.56 -7.50
N ALA A 358 2.06 30.69 -8.50
CA ALA A 358 1.81 31.09 -9.89
C ALA A 358 0.58 32.00 -10.01
N VAL A 359 -0.54 31.63 -9.34
CA VAL A 359 -1.77 32.43 -9.36
C VAL A 359 -1.56 33.79 -8.70
N VAL A 360 -0.82 33.86 -7.58
CA VAL A 360 -0.52 35.14 -6.91
C VAL A 360 0.34 36.05 -7.79
N ILE A 361 1.38 35.50 -8.44
CA ILE A 361 2.23 36.26 -9.36
C ILE A 361 1.41 36.73 -10.57
N GLY A 362 0.62 35.84 -11.17
CA GLY A 362 -0.26 36.16 -12.30
C GLY A 362 -1.26 37.26 -11.96
N LEU A 363 -1.90 37.19 -10.79
CA LEU A 363 -2.82 38.22 -10.31
C LEU A 363 -2.10 39.56 -10.07
N THR A 364 -0.89 39.52 -9.51
CA THR A 364 -0.10 40.73 -9.26
C THR A 364 0.27 41.43 -10.56
N VAL A 365 0.77 40.68 -11.55
CA VAL A 365 1.09 41.21 -12.89
C VAL A 365 -0.16 41.74 -13.58
N PHE A 366 -1.30 41.06 -13.44
CA PHE A 366 -2.58 41.51 -13.98
C PHE A 366 -3.04 42.84 -13.38
N LEU A 367 -2.97 42.98 -12.05
CA LEU A 367 -3.35 44.23 -11.36
C LEU A 367 -2.42 45.39 -11.74
N ILE A 368 -1.11 45.14 -11.79
CA ILE A 368 -0.12 46.15 -12.20
C ILE A 368 -0.38 46.56 -13.66
N GLY A 369 -0.51 45.60 -14.57
CA GLY A 369 -0.77 45.87 -15.98
C GLY A 369 -2.08 46.64 -16.21
N GLY A 370 -3.16 46.24 -15.54
CA GLY A 370 -4.45 46.93 -15.60
C GLY A 370 -4.39 48.38 -15.10
N PHE A 371 -3.62 48.63 -14.03
CA PHE A 371 -3.42 49.98 -13.49
C PHE A 371 -2.59 50.87 -14.43
N LEU A 372 -1.50 50.33 -15.02
CA LEU A 372 -0.64 51.08 -15.95
C LEU A 372 -1.33 51.42 -17.29
N GLN A 373 -2.15 50.52 -17.83
CA GLN A 373 -2.84 50.74 -19.12
C GLN A 373 -4.23 51.40 -18.97
N LYS A 374 -4.60 51.87 -17.77
CA LYS A 374 -5.91 52.50 -17.48
C LYS A 374 -7.09 51.63 -17.93
N TRP A 375 -6.99 50.32 -17.75
CA TRP A 375 -8.02 49.35 -18.17
C TRP A 375 -8.37 49.37 -19.66
N LYS A 376 -7.49 49.91 -20.52
CA LYS A 376 -7.58 49.70 -21.97
C LYS A 376 -6.90 48.36 -22.30
N ASP A 377 -7.52 47.56 -23.16
CA ASP A 377 -7.02 46.24 -23.59
C ASP A 377 -6.77 45.21 -22.47
N VAL A 378 -7.66 45.16 -21.47
CA VAL A 378 -7.60 44.21 -20.34
C VAL A 378 -7.44 42.75 -20.79
N SER A 379 -8.02 42.38 -21.94
CA SER A 379 -7.89 41.04 -22.53
C SER A 379 -6.44 40.70 -22.91
N LYS A 380 -5.69 41.65 -23.48
CA LYS A 380 -4.28 41.46 -23.89
C LYS A 380 -3.35 41.35 -22.69
N ILE A 381 -3.60 42.13 -21.63
CA ILE A 381 -2.82 42.10 -20.39
C ILE A 381 -3.06 40.79 -19.62
N PHE A 382 -4.33 40.37 -19.51
CA PHE A 382 -4.69 39.11 -18.88
C PHE A 382 -4.04 37.93 -19.58
N MET A 383 -4.16 37.87 -20.91
CA MET A 383 -3.60 36.81 -21.73
C MET A 383 -2.08 36.74 -21.61
N ASN A 384 -1.35 37.84 -21.83
CA ASN A 384 0.11 37.82 -21.74
C ASN A 384 0.60 37.53 -20.32
N GLY A 385 -0.01 38.11 -19.28
CA GLY A 385 0.40 37.89 -17.89
C GLY A 385 0.11 36.46 -17.41
N PHE A 386 -1.07 35.94 -17.71
CA PHE A 386 -1.51 34.62 -17.28
C PHE A 386 -0.82 33.49 -18.06
N VAL A 387 -0.67 33.62 -19.38
CA VAL A 387 -0.03 32.61 -20.24
C VAL A 387 1.48 32.54 -19.95
N VAL A 388 2.17 33.67 -19.82
CA VAL A 388 3.61 33.68 -19.47
C VAL A 388 3.83 33.13 -18.07
N SER A 389 3.00 33.51 -17.10
CA SER A 389 3.09 32.98 -15.74
C SER A 389 2.83 31.47 -15.71
N MET A 390 1.82 30.98 -16.45
CA MET A 390 1.55 29.54 -16.53
C MET A 390 2.70 28.79 -17.17
N ILE A 391 3.19 29.20 -18.35
CA ILE A 391 4.29 28.51 -19.07
C ILE A 391 5.59 28.56 -18.26
N SER A 392 5.90 29.70 -17.62
CA SER A 392 7.15 29.87 -16.88
C SER A 392 7.20 29.13 -15.55
N THR A 393 6.04 28.79 -14.97
CA THR A 393 5.97 28.16 -13.64
C THR A 393 5.88 26.64 -13.70
N VAL A 394 5.86 26.05 -14.91
CA VAL A 394 5.79 24.60 -15.07
C VAL A 394 7.19 23.99 -15.14
N PRO A 395 7.64 23.21 -14.14
CA PRO A 395 8.75 22.30 -14.33
C PRO A 395 8.27 21.10 -15.17
N GLN A 396 8.06 21.29 -16.47
CA GLN A 396 7.53 20.24 -17.37
C GLN A 396 8.48 19.04 -17.53
N GLY A 397 9.78 19.24 -17.31
CA GLY A 397 10.79 18.20 -17.49
C GLY A 397 11.10 17.37 -16.23
N GLU A 398 10.85 17.87 -15.02
CA GLU A 398 11.33 17.19 -13.80
C GLU A 398 10.28 16.30 -13.11
N LEU A 399 8.98 16.52 -13.34
CA LEU A 399 7.95 15.75 -12.63
C LEU A 399 7.70 14.35 -13.20
N ASN A 400 7.95 14.14 -14.50
CA ASN A 400 7.78 12.83 -15.16
C ASN A 400 9.08 12.01 -15.26
N VAL A 401 10.24 12.60 -14.96
CA VAL A 401 11.54 11.90 -15.02
C VAL A 401 11.94 11.31 -13.66
N CYS A 402 11.27 11.69 -12.58
CA CYS A 402 11.52 11.18 -11.23
C CYS A 402 10.50 10.12 -10.74
N LEU A 403 9.51 9.73 -11.56
CA LEU A 403 8.65 8.57 -11.37
C LEU A 403 8.96 7.54 -12.45
#